data_AF-A0A968LAV4-F1
#
_entry.id   AF-A0A968LAV4-F1
#
_cell.length_a   1.000
_cell.length_b   1.000
_cell.length_c   1.000
_cell.angle_alpha   90.00
_cell.angle_beta   90.00
_cell.angle_gamma   90.00
#
_symmetry.space_group_name_H-M   'P 1'
#
loop_
_entity.id
_entity.type
_entity.pdbx_description
1 polymer ?
#
loop_
_entity_poly.entity_id
_entity_poly.type
_entity_poly.pdbx_seq_one_letter_code
_entity_poly.pdbx_strand_id
1 'polypeptide(L)'
;METIEPPRLRARQGRKLGDRRVRIARPHEPYFRYAAERTLVARPQASAPRSRTGRVLARVRRALFGRPLSIHEEIGERLSKSKALAIFSSDAISSSAYASEEILRVLVLAGAGALLVSPQVSIAIALLLAIVALSYRQVFRVFPNGGGAYAVARSELTVLVALVAAAALLIDYVMTVAVSTSSALDQLASLLPAAGPFKVEIAASVIALMTVANLRGLRESGNIFAVPTYLFVGLALAIVGLGAVNIVTGAAHSLPPQPNAKPIGWSRSACCWSSRPSRVDPSP
;
A
#
# COMPACT_ATOMS: atom_id res chain seq x y z
N MET A 1 -19.82 15.40 42.83
CA MET A 1 -21.05 16.20 42.77
C MET A 1 -20.65 17.55 42.16
N GLU A 2 -20.55 17.59 40.83
CA GLU A 2 -19.86 18.66 40.11
C GLU A 2 -20.89 19.63 39.54
N THR A 3 -20.78 20.90 39.93
CA THR A 3 -21.65 22.01 39.55
C THR A 3 -21.57 22.26 38.04
N ILE A 4 -22.63 21.88 37.33
CA ILE A 4 -22.83 22.23 35.92
C ILE A 4 -23.03 23.75 35.86
N GLU A 5 -22.05 24.47 35.29
CA GLU A 5 -22.14 25.90 35.04
C GLU A 5 -23.42 26.17 34.20
N PRO A 6 -24.31 27.11 34.62
CA PRO A 6 -25.58 27.29 33.94
C PRO A 6 -25.36 27.76 32.49
N PRO A 7 -26.15 27.26 31.52
CA PRO A 7 -25.97 27.58 30.11
C PRO A 7 -26.08 29.09 29.87
N ARG A 8 -25.10 29.67 29.14
CA ARG A 8 -25.08 31.10 28.82
C ARG A 8 -26.31 31.47 27.99
N LEU A 9 -27.22 32.24 28.59
CA LEU A 9 -28.48 32.66 27.99
C LEU A 9 -28.23 33.78 26.96
N ARG A 10 -28.37 33.49 25.67
CA ARG A 10 -28.43 34.55 24.64
C ARG A 10 -29.89 34.90 24.38
N ALA A 11 -30.28 36.14 24.67
CA ALA A 11 -31.59 36.66 24.29
C ALA A 11 -31.59 36.96 22.79
N ARG A 12 -32.49 36.32 22.03
CA ARG A 12 -32.77 36.70 20.64
C ARG A 12 -34.05 37.52 20.63
N GLN A 13 -34.00 38.72 20.06
CA GLN A 13 -35.15 39.60 19.92
C GLN A 13 -35.93 39.17 18.67
N GLY A 14 -37.22 38.91 18.83
CA GLY A 14 -38.11 38.62 17.71
C GLY A 14 -38.44 39.87 16.88
N ARG A 15 -39.05 39.66 15.71
CA ARG A 15 -39.26 40.70 14.69
C ARG A 15 -40.65 41.36 14.74
N LYS A 16 -41.52 40.99 15.69
CA LYS A 16 -42.88 41.55 15.86
C LYS A 16 -43.00 42.40 17.12
N LEU A 17 -43.89 43.42 17.09
CA LEU A 17 -44.25 44.20 18.27
C LEU A 17 -44.90 43.27 19.31
N GLY A 18 -44.18 42.98 20.40
CA GLY A 18 -44.63 42.09 21.49
C GLY A 18 -43.79 40.82 21.71
N ASP A 19 -42.70 40.61 20.95
CA ASP A 19 -41.93 39.36 21.04
C ASP A 19 -41.19 39.18 22.39
N ARG A 20 -41.76 38.28 23.20
CA ARG A 20 -41.25 37.73 24.46
C ARG A 20 -39.83 37.18 24.25
N ARG A 21 -38.87 37.59 25.08
CA ARG A 21 -37.48 37.10 25.06
C ARG A 21 -37.46 35.57 25.17
N VAL A 22 -37.20 34.85 24.07
CA VAL A 22 -37.06 33.39 24.12
C VAL A 22 -35.68 33.07 24.70
N ARG A 23 -35.64 32.47 25.90
CA ARG A 23 -34.43 31.92 26.51
C ARG A 23 -34.18 30.53 25.92
N ILE A 24 -33.35 30.47 24.88
CA ILE A 24 -32.94 29.17 24.31
C ILE A 24 -31.71 28.69 25.09
N ALA A 25 -31.91 27.74 26.01
CA ALA A 25 -30.82 27.01 26.63
C ALA A 25 -30.38 25.89 25.68
N ARG A 26 -29.12 25.90 25.25
CA ARG A 26 -28.51 24.81 24.47
C ARG A 26 -27.49 24.08 25.33
N PRO A 27 -27.92 23.22 26.27
CA PRO A 27 -27.01 22.54 27.21
C PRO A 27 -25.96 21.65 26.52
N HIS A 28 -26.21 21.24 25.27
CA HIS A 28 -25.33 20.41 24.47
C HIS A 28 -24.40 21.19 23.51
N GLU A 29 -24.49 22.52 23.45
CA GLU A 29 -23.65 23.37 22.59
C GLU A 29 -22.11 23.24 22.81
N PRO A 30 -21.59 22.98 24.03
CA PRO A 30 -20.15 22.73 24.21
C PRO A 30 -19.72 21.34 23.72
N TYR A 31 -20.66 20.41 23.55
CA TYR A 31 -20.38 19.02 23.19
C TYR A 31 -20.79 18.67 21.76
N PHE A 32 -21.73 19.39 21.17
CA PHE A 32 -22.30 19.10 19.85
C PHE A 32 -22.50 20.39 19.06
N ARG A 33 -22.10 20.39 17.79
CA ARG A 33 -22.42 21.42 16.80
C ARG A 33 -23.43 20.85 15.81
N TYR A 34 -24.39 21.63 15.36
CA TYR A 34 -25.21 21.24 14.22
C TYR A 34 -24.36 21.32 12.95
N ALA A 35 -24.14 20.19 12.28
CA ALA A 35 -23.75 20.17 10.87
C ALA A 35 -25.03 20.10 10.02
N ALA A 36 -24.92 20.31 8.71
CA ALA A 36 -26.05 20.46 7.77
C ALA A 36 -27.23 19.50 8.01
N GLU A 37 -28.44 19.99 7.65
CA GLU A 37 -29.78 19.40 7.86
C GLU A 37 -29.85 18.18 8.79
N ARG A 38 -30.26 18.43 10.05
CA ARG A 38 -30.59 17.42 11.07
C ARG A 38 -29.45 16.57 11.62
N THR A 39 -28.18 16.89 11.37
CA THR A 39 -27.03 16.13 11.91
C THR A 39 -26.34 16.85 13.08
N LEU A 40 -26.18 16.18 14.22
CA LEU A 40 -25.40 16.67 15.36
C LEU A 40 -23.98 16.07 15.33
N VAL A 41 -22.98 16.94 15.32
CA VAL A 41 -21.56 16.56 15.29
C VAL A 41 -20.93 16.80 16.65
N ALA A 42 -20.37 15.75 17.25
CA ALA A 42 -19.65 15.86 18.51
C ALA A 42 -18.41 16.77 18.36
N ARG A 43 -18.28 17.77 19.25
CA ARG A 43 -17.06 18.55 19.43
C ARG A 43 -16.00 17.68 20.11
N PRO A 44 -14.70 17.95 19.91
CA PRO A 44 -13.61 17.22 20.58
C PRO A 44 -13.69 17.21 22.12
N GLN A 45 -14.42 18.18 22.69
CA GLN A 45 -14.69 18.30 24.12
C GLN A 45 -15.68 17.23 24.65
N ALA A 46 -16.52 16.65 23.79
CA ALA A 46 -17.44 15.56 24.16
C ALA A 46 -16.73 14.22 24.41
N SER A 47 -15.61 14.00 23.72
CA SER A 47 -14.80 12.78 23.84
C SER A 47 -13.68 12.92 24.88
N ALA A 48 -13.57 14.05 25.56
CA ALA A 48 -12.52 14.30 26.51
C ALA A 48 -12.75 13.50 27.81
N PRO A 49 -11.80 12.66 28.25
CA PRO A 49 -11.96 11.89 29.47
C PRO A 49 -12.01 12.81 30.70
N ARG A 50 -13.00 12.57 31.56
CA ARG A 50 -13.27 13.38 32.76
C ARG A 50 -12.40 12.99 33.96
N SER A 51 -11.84 11.78 33.98
CA SER A 51 -10.96 11.29 35.06
C SER A 51 -9.50 11.76 34.88
N ARG A 52 -8.74 11.92 35.99
CA ARG A 52 -7.29 12.22 35.95
C ARG A 52 -6.52 11.13 35.22
N THR A 53 -6.83 9.86 35.49
CA THR A 53 -6.25 8.69 34.81
C THR A 53 -6.58 8.69 33.31
N GLY A 54 -7.81 9.01 32.94
CA GLY A 54 -8.23 9.11 31.54
C GLY A 54 -7.54 10.24 30.79
N ARG A 55 -7.25 11.38 31.43
CA ARG A 55 -6.49 12.48 30.82
C ARG A 55 -5.02 12.12 30.58
N VAL A 56 -4.39 11.40 31.50
CA VAL A 56 -3.02 10.89 31.32
C VAL A 56 -3.00 9.85 30.19
N LEU A 57 -3.92 8.88 30.22
CA LEU A 57 -4.04 7.86 29.17
C LEU A 57 -4.33 8.48 27.80
N ALA A 58 -5.20 9.49 27.71
CA ALA A 58 -5.46 10.21 26.47
C ALA A 58 -4.25 11.02 25.99
N ARG A 59 -3.41 11.53 26.89
CA ARG A 59 -2.17 12.24 26.52
C ARG A 59 -1.12 11.25 25.99
N VAL A 60 -0.97 10.09 26.62
CA VAL A 60 -0.11 8.99 26.13
C VAL A 60 -0.61 8.48 24.79
N ARG A 61 -1.92 8.20 24.67
CA ARG A 61 -2.57 7.77 23.43
C ARG A 61 -2.40 8.81 22.32
N ARG A 62 -2.51 10.10 22.64
CA ARG A 62 -2.30 11.20 21.67
C ARG A 62 -0.84 11.38 21.29
N ALA A 63 0.11 11.06 22.18
CA ALA A 63 1.54 11.07 21.86
C ALA A 63 1.94 9.88 20.96
N LEU A 64 1.34 8.70 21.18
CA LEU A 64 1.60 7.50 20.38
C LEU A 64 0.89 7.54 19.02
N PHE A 65 -0.41 7.81 19.01
CA PHE A 65 -1.30 7.68 17.84
C PHE A 65 -1.79 9.02 17.27
N GLY A 66 -1.24 10.17 17.71
CA GLY A 66 -1.64 11.47 17.17
C GLY A 66 -3.02 11.98 17.62
N ARG A 67 -3.49 13.05 16.97
CA ARG A 67 -4.81 13.64 17.26
C ARG A 67 -5.91 12.73 16.68
N PRO A 68 -7.00 12.47 17.42
CA PRO A 68 -8.12 11.73 16.84
C PRO A 68 -8.72 12.57 15.70
N LEU A 69 -8.72 11.99 14.51
CA LEU A 69 -9.38 12.54 13.33
C LEU A 69 -10.89 12.53 13.53
N SER A 70 -11.55 13.65 13.29
CA SER A 70 -13.00 13.66 13.25
C SER A 70 -13.48 13.25 11.85
N ILE A 71 -14.46 12.34 11.79
CA ILE A 71 -15.07 11.85 10.54
C ILE A 71 -15.56 13.00 9.62
N HIS A 72 -15.82 14.19 10.19
CA HIS A 72 -16.25 15.37 9.45
C HIS A 72 -15.12 16.25 8.91
N GLU A 73 -13.89 16.12 9.40
CA GLU A 73 -12.70 16.75 8.82
C GLU A 73 -12.19 15.94 7.62
N GLU A 74 -12.29 14.60 7.68
CA GLU A 74 -11.84 13.66 6.65
C GLU A 74 -12.62 13.76 5.31
N ILE A 75 -13.90 14.13 5.36
CA ILE A 75 -14.76 14.28 4.16
C ILE A 75 -14.39 15.55 3.35
N GLY A 76 -13.78 16.55 3.99
CA GLY A 76 -13.41 17.83 3.38
C GLY A 76 -12.06 17.80 2.63
N GLU A 77 -11.12 16.96 3.06
CA GLU A 77 -9.82 16.78 2.39
C GLU A 77 -9.91 15.69 1.32
N ARG A 78 -10.65 15.96 0.23
CA ARG A 78 -10.53 15.12 -0.96
C ARG A 78 -9.12 15.24 -1.51
N LEU A 79 -8.33 14.17 -1.44
CA LEU A 79 -7.00 14.10 -2.05
C LEU A 79 -7.08 14.54 -3.52
N SER A 80 -6.13 15.38 -3.94
CA SER A 80 -6.02 15.76 -5.34
C SER A 80 -5.79 14.50 -6.20
N LYS A 81 -6.28 14.52 -7.45
CA LYS A 81 -6.16 13.37 -8.36
C LYS A 81 -4.72 12.84 -8.48
N SER A 82 -3.73 13.73 -8.45
CA SER A 82 -2.30 13.36 -8.46
C SER A 82 -1.87 12.59 -7.21
N LYS A 83 -2.18 13.10 -6.02
CA LYS A 83 -1.83 12.44 -4.75
C LYS A 83 -2.58 11.13 -4.60
N ALA A 84 -3.87 11.12 -4.94
CA ALA A 84 -4.68 9.92 -4.96
C ALA A 84 -4.09 8.87 -5.91
N LEU A 85 -3.74 9.27 -7.14
CA LEU A 85 -3.13 8.35 -8.11
C LEU A 85 -1.86 7.74 -7.55
N ALA A 86 -0.93 8.53 -7.03
CA ALA A 86 0.33 8.01 -6.49
C ALA A 86 0.12 7.05 -5.31
N ILE A 87 -0.77 7.38 -4.38
CA ILE A 87 -1.02 6.54 -3.19
C ILE A 87 -1.72 5.24 -3.58
N PHE A 88 -2.71 5.29 -4.47
CA PHE A 88 -3.46 4.09 -4.88
C PHE A 88 -2.72 3.25 -5.93
N SER A 89 -1.83 3.84 -6.74
CA SER A 89 -1.02 3.09 -7.71
C SER A 89 0.22 2.46 -7.08
N SER A 90 0.68 2.95 -5.93
CA SER A 90 1.91 2.48 -5.29
C SER A 90 1.94 0.97 -5.09
N ASP A 91 0.82 0.35 -4.77
CA ASP A 91 0.72 -1.09 -4.51
C ASP A 91 0.93 -1.94 -5.78
N ALA A 92 0.33 -1.49 -6.90
CA ALA A 92 0.54 -2.12 -8.20
C ALA A 92 1.98 -1.89 -8.71
N ILE A 93 2.55 -0.72 -8.43
CA ILE A 93 3.92 -0.37 -8.82
C ILE A 93 4.95 -1.18 -8.00
N SER A 94 4.76 -1.33 -6.69
CA SER A 94 5.64 -2.18 -5.88
C SER A 94 5.53 -3.64 -6.29
N SER A 95 4.34 -4.11 -6.65
CA SER A 95 4.11 -5.48 -7.12
C SER A 95 4.91 -5.82 -8.38
N SER A 96 4.97 -4.91 -9.35
CA SER A 96 5.77 -5.14 -10.56
C SER A 96 7.27 -5.15 -10.29
N ALA A 97 7.74 -4.39 -9.29
CA ALA A 97 9.16 -4.29 -8.96
C ALA A 97 9.76 -5.62 -8.43
N TYR A 98 9.00 -6.40 -7.65
CA TYR A 98 9.46 -7.73 -7.19
C TYR A 98 9.00 -8.87 -8.10
N ALA A 99 7.88 -8.74 -8.82
CA ALA A 99 7.34 -9.81 -9.65
C ALA A 99 8.30 -10.23 -10.78
N SER A 100 9.04 -9.28 -11.36
CA SER A 100 9.99 -9.59 -12.44
C SER A 100 11.06 -10.59 -12.00
N GLU A 101 11.62 -10.43 -10.80
CA GLU A 101 12.62 -11.34 -10.27
C GLU A 101 12.04 -12.72 -9.96
N GLU A 102 10.85 -12.76 -9.35
CA GLU A 102 10.22 -14.01 -8.95
C GLU A 102 9.80 -14.86 -10.18
N ILE A 103 9.30 -14.21 -11.25
CA ILE A 103 9.05 -14.88 -12.53
C ILE A 103 10.32 -15.53 -13.07
N LEU A 104 11.45 -14.82 -13.04
CA LEU A 104 12.73 -15.37 -13.51
C LEU A 104 13.21 -16.53 -12.64
N ARG A 105 13.12 -16.43 -11.30
CA ARG A 105 13.49 -17.52 -10.38
C ARG A 105 12.71 -18.80 -10.68
N VAL A 106 11.39 -18.68 -10.89
CA VAL A 106 10.54 -19.84 -11.25
C VAL A 106 10.90 -20.40 -12.62
N LEU A 107 11.15 -19.55 -13.63
CA LEU A 107 11.56 -20.00 -14.96
C LEU A 107 12.92 -20.71 -14.95
N VAL A 108 13.87 -20.26 -14.12
CA VAL A 108 15.18 -20.93 -13.97
C VAL A 108 14.99 -22.37 -13.47
N LEU A 109 14.06 -22.61 -12.54
CA LEU A 109 13.74 -23.96 -12.06
C LEU A 109 13.14 -24.84 -13.17
N ALA A 110 12.38 -24.26 -14.09
CA ALA A 110 11.84 -24.95 -15.27
C ALA A 110 12.90 -25.24 -16.36
N GLY A 111 14.08 -24.61 -16.27
CA GLY A 111 15.24 -24.84 -17.13
C GLY A 111 15.67 -23.61 -17.93
N ALA A 112 16.93 -23.59 -18.38
CA ALA A 112 17.54 -22.44 -19.05
C ALA A 112 16.81 -22.01 -20.35
N GLY A 113 16.16 -22.95 -21.05
CA GLY A 113 15.35 -22.65 -22.23
C GLY A 113 14.05 -21.89 -21.92
N ALA A 114 13.53 -22.01 -20.70
CA ALA A 114 12.30 -21.33 -20.28
C ALA A 114 12.50 -19.81 -20.13
N LEU A 115 13.73 -19.34 -19.92
CA LEU A 115 14.06 -17.92 -19.86
C LEU A 115 13.69 -17.16 -21.14
N LEU A 116 13.73 -17.83 -22.30
CA LEU A 116 13.34 -17.24 -23.58
C LEU A 116 11.83 -16.99 -23.69
N VAL A 117 11.03 -17.58 -22.80
CA VAL A 117 9.57 -17.43 -22.74
C VAL A 117 9.16 -16.27 -21.80
N SER A 118 10.11 -15.71 -21.04
CA SER A 118 9.86 -14.62 -20.07
C SER A 118 9.17 -13.38 -20.70
N PRO A 119 9.57 -12.88 -21.88
CA PRO A 119 8.88 -11.76 -22.53
C PRO A 119 7.42 -12.07 -22.87
N GLN A 120 7.12 -13.29 -23.35
CA GLN A 120 5.78 -13.73 -23.73
C GLN A 120 4.88 -13.84 -22.50
N VAL A 121 5.41 -14.37 -21.39
CA VAL A 121 4.71 -14.41 -20.09
C VAL A 121 4.41 -12.98 -19.61
N SER A 122 5.37 -12.07 -19.73
CA SER A 122 5.19 -10.67 -19.33
C SER A 122 4.09 -9.97 -20.13
N ILE A 123 4.02 -10.21 -21.45
CA ILE A 123 2.94 -9.70 -22.30
C ILE A 123 1.58 -10.29 -21.89
N ALA A 124 1.52 -11.60 -21.62
CA ALA A 124 0.29 -12.26 -21.17
C ALA A 124 -0.23 -11.66 -19.84
N ILE A 125 0.66 -11.42 -18.87
CA ILE A 125 0.32 -10.77 -17.60
C ILE A 125 -0.15 -9.34 -17.82
N ALA A 126 0.53 -8.56 -18.68
CA ALA A 126 0.12 -7.20 -18.99
C ALA A 126 -1.28 -7.13 -19.62
N LEU A 127 -1.60 -8.06 -20.53
CA LEU A 127 -2.94 -8.19 -21.13
C LEU A 127 -3.98 -8.56 -20.08
N LEU A 128 -3.68 -9.51 -19.19
CA LEU A 128 -4.56 -9.90 -18.09
C LEU A 128 -4.86 -8.69 -17.18
N LEU A 129 -3.83 -7.93 -16.78
CA LEU A 129 -4.00 -6.72 -15.97
C LEU A 129 -4.85 -5.66 -16.69
N ALA A 130 -4.71 -5.51 -18.00
CA ALA A 130 -5.55 -4.59 -18.78
C ALA A 130 -7.02 -5.01 -18.77
N ILE A 131 -7.31 -6.30 -18.93
CA ILE A 131 -8.68 -6.84 -18.84
C ILE A 131 -9.26 -6.60 -17.44
N VAL A 132 -8.49 -6.89 -16.39
CA VAL A 132 -8.91 -6.65 -15.00
C VAL A 132 -9.18 -5.16 -14.77
N ALA A 133 -8.31 -4.26 -15.22
CA ALA A 133 -8.51 -2.82 -15.07
C ALA A 133 -9.80 -2.34 -15.77
N LEU A 134 -10.09 -2.85 -16.98
CA LEU A 134 -11.34 -2.55 -17.69
C LEU A 134 -12.57 -3.10 -16.95
N SER A 135 -12.49 -4.31 -16.41
CA SER A 135 -13.55 -4.91 -15.60
C SER A 135 -13.84 -4.09 -14.33
N TYR A 136 -12.81 -3.70 -13.58
CA TYR A 136 -12.96 -2.85 -12.40
C TYR A 136 -13.57 -1.49 -12.74
N ARG A 137 -13.23 -0.91 -13.89
CA ARG A 137 -13.85 0.34 -14.37
C ARG A 137 -15.35 0.20 -14.58
N GLN A 138 -15.84 -0.97 -15.00
CA GLN A 138 -17.28 -1.24 -15.12
C GLN A 138 -17.92 -1.34 -13.73
N VAL A 139 -17.30 -2.08 -12.81
CA VAL A 139 -17.79 -2.24 -11.43
C VAL A 139 -17.95 -0.88 -10.73
N PHE A 140 -16.96 0.00 -10.84
CA PHE A 140 -17.02 1.33 -10.21
C PHE A 140 -18.15 2.23 -10.73
N ARG A 141 -18.64 2.01 -11.96
CA ARG A 141 -19.81 2.75 -12.48
C ARG A 141 -21.11 2.29 -11.84
N VAL A 142 -21.22 1.00 -11.53
CA VAL A 142 -22.42 0.40 -10.93
C VAL A 142 -22.43 0.63 -9.41
N PHE A 143 -21.26 0.60 -8.77
CA PHE A 143 -21.10 0.76 -7.32
C PHE A 143 -20.31 2.04 -6.96
N PRO A 144 -20.89 3.25 -7.14
CA PRO A 144 -20.20 4.52 -6.92
C PRO A 144 -19.92 4.82 -5.44
N ASN A 145 -20.65 4.17 -4.53
CA ASN A 145 -20.51 4.34 -3.08
C ASN A 145 -19.30 3.56 -2.51
N GLY A 146 -18.59 2.78 -3.33
CA GLY A 146 -17.41 2.01 -2.92
C GLY A 146 -17.75 0.69 -2.21
N GLY A 147 -16.78 0.14 -1.47
CA GLY A 147 -16.91 -1.11 -0.70
C GLY A 147 -16.25 -2.35 -1.32
N GLY A 148 -15.64 -2.21 -2.50
CA GLY A 148 -14.77 -3.23 -3.11
C GLY A 148 -15.48 -4.57 -3.42
N ALA A 149 -14.69 -5.64 -3.52
CA ALA A 149 -15.20 -6.98 -3.84
C ALA A 149 -16.25 -7.49 -2.85
N TYR A 150 -16.16 -7.09 -1.57
CA TYR A 150 -17.15 -7.43 -0.55
C TYR A 150 -18.53 -6.83 -0.86
N ALA A 151 -18.61 -5.55 -1.19
CA ALA A 151 -19.89 -4.89 -1.46
C ALA A 151 -20.59 -5.48 -2.69
N VAL A 152 -19.81 -5.78 -3.73
CA VAL A 152 -20.32 -6.44 -4.94
C VAL A 152 -20.81 -7.85 -4.63
N ALA A 153 -20.01 -8.65 -3.92
CA ALA A 153 -20.39 -10.01 -3.53
C ALA A 153 -21.63 -10.03 -2.61
N ARG A 154 -21.80 -8.98 -1.79
CA ARG A 154 -22.92 -8.85 -0.88
C ARG A 154 -24.22 -8.46 -1.59
N SER A 155 -24.16 -7.68 -2.67
CA SER A 155 -25.35 -7.27 -3.42
C SER A 155 -25.77 -8.28 -4.48
N GLU A 156 -24.82 -8.93 -5.15
CA GLU A 156 -25.10 -9.78 -6.32
C GLU A 156 -25.07 -11.28 -6.02
N LEU A 157 -24.44 -11.71 -4.93
CA LEU A 157 -24.30 -13.12 -4.57
C LEU A 157 -24.85 -13.40 -3.16
N THR A 158 -24.33 -14.43 -2.51
CA THR A 158 -24.74 -14.86 -1.18
C THR A 158 -23.84 -14.25 -0.11
N VAL A 159 -24.39 -14.09 1.10
CA VAL A 159 -23.65 -13.66 2.31
C VAL A 159 -22.35 -14.44 2.52
N LEU A 160 -22.36 -15.76 2.29
CA LEU A 160 -21.16 -16.60 2.42
C LEU A 160 -20.05 -16.19 1.44
N VAL A 161 -20.40 -15.90 0.18
CA VAL A 161 -19.43 -15.45 -0.83
C VAL A 161 -18.86 -14.09 -0.45
N ALA A 162 -19.69 -13.19 0.08
CA ALA A 162 -19.22 -11.90 0.59
C ALA A 162 -18.24 -12.08 1.76
N LEU A 163 -18.52 -12.97 2.71
CA LEU A 163 -17.61 -13.25 3.82
C LEU A 163 -16.27 -13.84 3.36
N VAL A 164 -16.30 -14.74 2.36
CA VAL A 164 -15.07 -15.27 1.73
C VAL A 164 -14.28 -14.14 1.06
N ALA A 165 -14.95 -13.24 0.33
CA ALA A 165 -14.29 -12.08 -0.28
C ALA A 165 -13.65 -11.16 0.78
N ALA A 166 -14.33 -10.91 1.90
CA ALA A 166 -13.76 -10.14 3.01
C ALA A 166 -12.55 -10.82 3.65
N ALA A 167 -12.63 -12.13 3.89
CA ALA A 167 -11.51 -12.89 4.43
C ALA A 167 -10.30 -12.89 3.50
N ALA A 168 -10.53 -13.10 2.20
CA ALA A 168 -9.49 -13.04 1.17
C ALA A 168 -8.82 -11.66 1.13
N LEU A 169 -9.58 -10.57 1.20
CA LEU A 169 -9.02 -9.20 1.25
C LEU A 169 -8.15 -8.97 2.49
N LEU A 170 -8.54 -9.49 3.67
CA LEU A 170 -7.72 -9.37 4.87
C LEU A 170 -6.39 -10.13 4.75
N ILE A 171 -6.42 -11.32 4.17
CA ILE A 171 -5.22 -12.12 3.92
C ILE A 171 -4.33 -11.41 2.90
N ASP A 172 -4.92 -10.90 1.82
CA ASP A 172 -4.22 -10.13 0.78
C ASP A 172 -3.48 -8.94 1.38
N TYR A 173 -4.13 -8.15 2.25
CA TYR A 173 -3.47 -7.03 2.93
C TYR A 173 -2.26 -7.44 3.78
N VAL A 174 -2.33 -8.57 4.48
CA VAL A 174 -1.20 -9.08 5.27
C VAL A 174 -0.09 -9.59 4.35
N MET A 175 -0.45 -10.32 3.29
CA MET A 175 0.50 -10.88 2.34
C MET A 175 1.24 -9.78 1.57
N THR A 176 0.55 -8.73 1.15
CA THR A 176 1.14 -7.58 0.47
C THR A 176 2.19 -6.89 1.32
N VAL A 177 1.91 -6.65 2.61
CA VAL A 177 2.91 -6.06 3.54
C VAL A 177 4.11 -6.99 3.71
N ALA A 178 3.87 -8.31 3.87
CA ALA A 178 4.92 -9.29 4.05
C ALA A 178 5.84 -9.40 2.83
N VAL A 179 5.27 -9.58 1.63
CA VAL A 179 6.01 -9.74 0.36
C VAL A 179 6.74 -8.45 0.00
N SER A 180 6.10 -7.29 0.17
CA SER A 180 6.74 -5.99 -0.13
C SER A 180 7.91 -5.71 0.80
N THR A 181 7.78 -6.01 2.10
CA THR A 181 8.88 -5.80 3.06
C THR A 181 10.03 -6.78 2.81
N SER A 182 9.73 -8.04 2.49
CA SER A 182 10.76 -9.04 2.17
C SER A 182 11.56 -8.67 0.93
N SER A 183 10.89 -8.30 -0.16
CA SER A 183 11.56 -7.90 -1.41
C SER A 183 12.37 -6.60 -1.25
N ALA A 184 11.87 -5.63 -0.48
CA ALA A 184 12.63 -4.42 -0.16
C ALA A 184 13.94 -4.72 0.60
N LEU A 185 13.93 -5.72 1.49
CA LEU A 185 15.13 -6.13 2.23
C LEU A 185 16.12 -6.91 1.38
N ASP A 186 15.67 -7.69 0.41
CA ASP A 186 16.56 -8.35 -0.54
C ASP A 186 17.26 -7.34 -1.45
N GLN A 187 16.54 -6.29 -1.87
CA GLN A 187 17.13 -5.15 -2.58
C GLN A 187 18.12 -4.39 -1.68
N LEU A 188 17.78 -4.15 -0.41
CA LEU A 188 18.66 -3.49 0.54
C LEU A 188 19.94 -4.31 0.82
N ALA A 189 19.81 -5.62 0.99
CA ALA A 189 20.94 -6.52 1.23
C ALA A 189 21.87 -6.62 0.01
N SER A 190 21.34 -6.43 -1.20
CA SER A 190 22.13 -6.34 -2.43
C SER A 190 22.99 -5.07 -2.47
N LEU A 191 22.53 -3.97 -1.85
CA LEU A 191 23.28 -2.72 -1.74
C LEU A 191 24.25 -2.71 -0.54
N LEU A 192 23.81 -3.27 0.60
CA LEU A 192 24.52 -3.28 1.87
C LEU A 192 24.57 -4.72 2.41
N PRO A 193 25.59 -5.52 2.03
CA PRO A 193 25.70 -6.93 2.47
C PRO A 193 25.74 -7.10 4.00
N ALA A 194 26.24 -6.09 4.71
CA ALA A 194 26.27 -6.05 6.18
C ALA A 194 24.87 -6.07 6.83
N ALA A 195 23.81 -5.72 6.10
CA ALA A 195 22.42 -5.81 6.57
C ALA A 195 21.85 -7.24 6.52
N GLY A 196 22.55 -8.18 5.85
CA GLY A 196 22.11 -9.57 5.67
C GLY A 196 21.76 -10.31 6.98
N PRO A 197 22.63 -10.28 8.01
CA PRO A 197 22.36 -10.96 9.29
C PRO A 197 21.15 -10.40 10.04
N PHE A 198 20.81 -9.13 9.85
CA PHE A 198 19.77 -8.42 10.62
C PHE A 198 18.47 -8.23 9.82
N LYS A 199 18.28 -8.93 8.69
CA LYS A 199 17.11 -8.79 7.81
C LYS A 199 15.77 -8.82 8.56
N VAL A 200 15.58 -9.79 9.45
CA VAL A 200 14.30 -9.97 10.17
C VAL A 200 14.04 -8.82 11.14
N GLU A 201 15.06 -8.37 11.86
CA GLU A 201 14.96 -7.27 12.82
C GLU A 201 14.67 -5.95 12.12
N ILE A 202 15.34 -5.70 10.97
CA ILE A 202 15.07 -4.54 10.13
C ILE A 202 13.64 -4.61 9.58
N ALA A 203 13.17 -5.78 9.11
CA ALA A 203 11.80 -5.99 8.63
C ALA A 203 10.76 -5.60 9.69
N ALA A 204 10.89 -6.18 10.89
CA ALA A 204 9.98 -5.95 11.99
C ALA A 204 9.99 -4.47 12.42
N SER A 205 11.18 -3.85 12.43
CA SER A 205 11.34 -2.43 12.76
C SER A 205 10.65 -1.53 11.73
N VAL A 206 10.81 -1.80 10.44
CA VAL A 206 10.15 -1.04 9.37
C VAL A 206 8.63 -1.18 9.44
N ILE A 207 8.11 -2.40 9.63
CA ILE A 207 6.66 -2.63 9.79
C ILE A 207 6.13 -1.89 11.02
N ALA A 208 6.84 -1.94 12.15
CA ALA A 208 6.46 -1.22 13.36
C ALA A 208 6.45 0.30 13.15
N LEU A 209 7.47 0.84 12.45
CA LEU A 209 7.54 2.26 12.09
C LEU A 209 6.39 2.66 11.17
N MET A 210 6.09 1.87 10.13
CA MET A 210 4.96 2.12 9.24
C MET A 210 3.62 2.03 9.99
N THR A 211 3.50 1.11 10.95
CA THR A 211 2.32 0.99 11.82
C THR A 211 2.11 2.26 12.65
N VAL A 212 3.17 2.73 13.33
CA VAL A 212 3.12 3.99 14.09
C VAL A 212 2.83 5.17 13.15
N ALA A 213 3.41 5.17 11.95
CA ALA A 213 3.20 6.23 10.98
C ALA A 213 1.73 6.30 10.52
N ASN A 214 1.15 5.16 10.17
CA ASN A 214 -0.27 5.02 9.79
C ASN A 214 -1.19 5.45 10.92
N LEU A 215 -0.88 5.06 12.16
CA LEU A 215 -1.68 5.46 13.32
C LEU A 215 -1.58 6.96 13.63
N ARG A 216 -0.47 7.63 13.30
CA ARG A 216 -0.30 9.08 13.46
C ARG A 216 -0.96 9.92 12.38
N GLY A 217 -1.59 9.30 11.38
CA GLY A 217 -2.24 10.02 10.28
C GLY A 217 -1.26 10.57 9.24
N LEU A 218 -0.03 10.05 9.16
CA LEU A 218 0.94 10.48 8.14
C LEU A 218 0.42 10.30 6.70
N ARG A 219 -0.54 9.41 6.50
CA ARG A 219 -1.20 9.15 5.21
C ARG A 219 -2.04 10.34 4.71
N GLU A 220 -2.59 11.17 5.60
CA GLU A 220 -3.33 12.39 5.21
C GLU A 220 -2.43 13.47 4.63
N SER A 221 -1.15 13.48 5.00
CA SER A 221 -0.21 14.49 4.52
C SER A 221 0.06 14.40 3.01
N GLY A 222 -0.33 13.32 2.33
CA GLY A 222 -0.42 13.14 0.87
C GLY A 222 0.89 13.29 0.06
N ASN A 223 1.63 14.37 0.27
CA ASN A 223 2.92 14.69 -0.35
C ASN A 223 4.04 13.72 0.04
N ILE A 224 4.08 13.27 1.30
CA ILE A 224 5.16 12.41 1.80
C ILE A 224 5.23 11.09 1.01
N PHE A 225 4.07 10.55 0.61
CA PHE A 225 3.99 9.31 -0.16
C PHE A 225 4.02 9.51 -1.68
N ALA A 226 3.60 10.67 -2.19
CA ALA A 226 3.61 10.92 -3.63
C ALA A 226 5.02 11.07 -4.22
N VAL A 227 5.95 11.69 -3.47
CA VAL A 227 7.31 11.96 -3.97
C VAL A 227 8.08 10.68 -4.30
N PRO A 228 8.19 9.68 -3.40
CA PRO A 228 8.89 8.43 -3.71
C PRO A 228 8.28 7.67 -4.89
N THR A 229 6.94 7.63 -4.99
CA THR A 229 6.25 6.93 -6.07
C THR A 229 6.56 7.53 -7.44
N TYR A 230 6.47 8.86 -7.58
CA TYR A 230 6.78 9.51 -8.85
C TYR A 230 8.26 9.46 -9.20
N LEU A 231 9.14 9.55 -8.20
CA LEU A 231 10.58 9.36 -8.42
C LEU A 231 10.86 7.94 -8.95
N PHE A 232 10.28 6.91 -8.34
CA PHE A 232 10.42 5.53 -8.79
C PHE A 232 9.95 5.36 -10.24
N VAL A 233 8.76 5.86 -10.58
CA VAL A 233 8.23 5.78 -11.96
C VAL A 233 9.15 6.49 -12.95
N GLY A 234 9.65 7.68 -12.61
CA GLY A 234 10.59 8.43 -13.45
C GLY A 234 11.89 7.66 -13.68
N LEU A 235 12.49 7.10 -12.62
CA LEU A 235 13.72 6.32 -12.71
C LEU A 235 13.51 5.02 -13.51
N ALA A 236 12.40 4.31 -13.27
CA ALA A 236 12.08 3.09 -14.00
C ALA A 236 11.92 3.35 -15.51
N LEU A 237 11.18 4.42 -15.88
CA LEU A 237 11.04 4.81 -17.28
C LEU A 237 12.37 5.28 -17.90
N ALA A 238 13.22 5.97 -17.13
CA ALA A 238 14.55 6.36 -17.59
C ALA A 238 15.43 5.13 -17.88
N ILE A 239 15.44 4.12 -16.99
CA ILE A 239 16.19 2.87 -17.21
C ILE A 239 15.70 2.15 -18.47
N VAL A 240 14.38 2.03 -18.66
CA VAL A 240 13.80 1.41 -19.86
C VAL A 240 14.15 2.21 -21.13
N GLY A 241 14.03 3.54 -21.07
CA GLY A 241 14.32 4.42 -22.20
C GLY A 241 15.79 4.39 -22.61
N LEU A 242 16.71 4.52 -21.65
CA LEU A 242 18.15 4.43 -21.88
C LEU A 242 18.53 3.03 -22.40
N GLY A 243 17.93 1.97 -21.85
CA GLY A 243 18.12 0.60 -22.34
C GLY A 243 17.70 0.43 -23.80
N ALA A 244 16.52 0.95 -24.17
CA ALA A 244 16.03 0.93 -25.55
C ALA A 244 16.94 1.72 -26.50
N VAL A 245 17.40 2.91 -26.09
CA VAL A 245 18.37 3.71 -26.87
C VAL A 245 19.68 2.95 -27.06
N ASN A 246 20.21 2.32 -26.01
CA ASN A 246 21.45 1.54 -26.09
C ASN A 246 21.32 0.33 -27.02
N ILE A 247 20.15 -0.33 -27.05
CA ILE A 247 19.88 -1.43 -27.99
C ILE A 247 19.83 -0.92 -29.42
N VAL A 248 19.10 0.17 -29.69
CA VAL A 248 18.94 0.72 -31.05
C VAL A 248 20.26 1.30 -31.59
N THR A 249 21.06 1.94 -30.74
CA THR A 249 22.35 2.53 -31.11
C THR A 249 23.50 1.51 -31.16
N GLY A 250 23.25 0.24 -30.79
CA GLY A 250 24.29 -0.79 -30.73
C GLY A 250 25.30 -0.60 -29.59
N ALA A 251 25.06 0.33 -28.66
CA ALA A 251 25.89 0.56 -27.48
C ALA A 251 25.60 -0.44 -26.34
N ALA A 252 24.71 -1.41 -26.55
CA ALA A 252 24.39 -2.44 -25.60
C ALA A 252 25.63 -3.31 -25.30
N HIS A 253 26.14 -3.21 -24.06
CA HIS A 253 27.19 -4.10 -23.58
C HIS A 253 26.66 -5.54 -23.54
N SER A 254 27.30 -6.44 -24.28
CA SER A 254 27.18 -7.87 -24.04
C SER A 254 27.80 -8.16 -22.69
N LEU A 255 26.95 -8.56 -21.72
CA LEU A 255 27.46 -9.10 -20.47
C LEU A 255 28.33 -10.32 -20.82
N PRO A 256 29.57 -10.41 -20.32
CA PRO A 256 30.38 -11.60 -20.55
C PRO A 256 29.60 -12.82 -20.07
N PRO A 257 29.62 -13.94 -20.81
CA PRO A 257 28.94 -15.15 -20.41
C PRO A 257 29.40 -15.50 -19.00
N GLN A 258 28.45 -15.60 -18.07
CA GLN A 258 28.80 -15.94 -16.69
C GLN A 258 29.54 -17.28 -16.70
N PRO A 259 30.58 -17.48 -15.86
CA PRO A 259 31.37 -18.71 -15.85
C PRO A 259 30.54 -20.00 -15.69
N ASN A 260 29.32 -19.86 -15.16
CA ASN A 260 28.39 -20.94 -14.85
C ASN A 260 27.14 -20.95 -15.75
N ALA A 261 27.08 -20.09 -16.77
CA ALA A 261 25.97 -20.07 -17.72
C ALA A 261 26.08 -21.31 -18.62
N LYS A 262 25.26 -22.33 -18.34
CA LYS A 262 25.12 -23.49 -19.22
C LYS A 262 24.60 -23.01 -20.58
N PRO A 263 25.26 -23.35 -21.70
CA PRO A 263 24.81 -22.92 -23.02
C PRO A 263 23.40 -23.46 -23.30
N ILE A 264 22.52 -22.55 -23.71
CA ILE A 264 21.15 -22.87 -24.14
C ILE A 264 21.26 -23.61 -25.48
N GLY A 265 20.87 -24.89 -25.49
CA GLY A 265 20.72 -25.67 -26.73
C GLY A 265 21.56 -26.93 -26.90
N TRP A 266 21.89 -27.68 -25.84
CA TRP A 266 22.36 -29.06 -26.01
C TRP A 266 21.49 -30.07 -25.26
N SER A 267 20.36 -30.40 -25.91
CA SER A 267 19.84 -31.75 -25.84
C SER A 267 20.90 -32.69 -26.41
N ARG A 268 21.64 -33.39 -25.54
CA ARG A 268 22.19 -34.71 -25.85
C ARG A 268 21.97 -35.65 -24.67
N SER A 269 20.76 -36.19 -24.63
CA SER A 269 20.63 -37.63 -24.50
C SER A 269 21.60 -38.27 -25.51
N ALA A 270 22.55 -39.09 -25.02
CA ALA A 270 23.63 -39.72 -25.76
C ALA A 270 24.79 -38.80 -26.20
N CYS A 271 25.87 -38.74 -25.40
CA CYS A 271 27.11 -39.44 -25.72
C CYS A 271 28.17 -39.24 -24.62
N CYS A 272 28.97 -40.28 -24.39
CA CYS A 272 30.20 -40.30 -23.58
C CYS A 272 30.05 -40.29 -22.06
N TRP A 273 29.53 -41.41 -21.58
CA TRP A 273 30.24 -42.21 -20.58
C TRP A 273 31.69 -42.45 -21.07
N SER A 274 32.65 -41.58 -20.73
CA SER A 274 34.07 -41.91 -20.80
C SER A 274 34.81 -41.25 -19.65
N SER A 275 34.80 -41.93 -18.52
CA SER A 275 35.80 -41.76 -17.48
C SER A 275 37.18 -42.06 -18.08
N ARG A 276 37.99 -41.03 -18.35
CA ARG A 276 39.44 -41.20 -18.43
C ARG A 276 40.03 -40.98 -17.02
N PRO A 277 40.78 -41.93 -16.48
CA PRO A 277 41.49 -41.75 -15.21
C PRO A 277 42.71 -40.86 -15.42
N SER A 278 42.99 -40.03 -14.42
CA SER A 278 44.19 -39.20 -14.29
C SER A 278 45.45 -40.06 -14.34
N ARG A 279 46.26 -39.87 -15.39
CA ARG A 279 47.62 -40.40 -15.49
C ARG A 279 48.54 -39.42 -14.76
N VAL A 280 49.12 -39.87 -13.64
CA VAL A 280 50.19 -39.17 -12.93
C VAL A 280 51.49 -39.51 -13.65
N ASP A 281 52.16 -38.50 -14.20
CA ASP A 281 53.54 -38.64 -14.71
C ASP A 281 54.52 -38.72 -13.53
N PRO A 282 55.48 -39.65 -13.54
CA PRO A 282 56.67 -39.56 -12.70
C PRO A 282 57.77 -38.80 -13.48
N SER A 283 58.34 -37.78 -12.85
CA SER A 283 59.58 -37.16 -13.31
C SER A 283 60.68 -37.40 -12.26
N PRO A 284 61.96 -37.32 -12.69
CA PRO A 284 63.01 -38.31 -12.39
C PRO A 284 63.67 -38.23 -11.01
#